data_AF-A0A231GUL2-F1
#
_entry.id   AF-A0A231GUL2-F1
#
_cell.length_a   1.000
_cell.length_b   1.000
_cell.length_c   1.000
_cell.angle_alpha   90.00
_cell.angle_beta   90.00
_cell.angle_gamma   90.00
#
_symmetry.space_group_name_H-M   'P 1'
#
loop_
_entity.id
_entity.type
_entity.pdbx_description
1 polymer ?
#
loop_
_entity_poly.entity_id
_entity_poly.type
_entity_poly.pdbx_seq_one_letter_code
_entity_poly.pdbx_strand_id
1 'polypeptide(L)'
;MGRDTSDGDGQDYLDRHFVHQVFLKPGEDHASPVWNTYIKPLVDPFADGRIDFRFGDEDEFHELIWRVWSDAGVDNDVTIEHENELSVGTSAARGSRIDFRIFHDDLHRVGVEVKAAGLWASEDIQEQLVRYAETGEVDTMLLLTSDPDMAEIDWPRYLNVPLFIVLLSGRRGLV
;
A
#
# COMPACT_ATOMS: atom_id res chain seq x y z
N MET A 1 2.61 -49.53 20.66
CA MET A 1 3.68 -49.53 19.63
C MET A 1 2.96 -49.44 18.30
N GLY A 2 3.05 -48.42 17.46
CA GLY A 2 3.93 -47.26 17.35
C GLY A 2 4.19 -47.01 15.85
N ARG A 3 3.75 -45.85 15.35
CA ARG A 3 4.19 -45.08 14.14
C ARG A 3 3.96 -45.69 12.75
N ASP A 4 3.16 -45.03 11.89
CA ASP A 4 3.37 -43.80 11.06
C ASP A 4 3.98 -44.15 9.69
N THR A 5 3.29 -43.75 8.60
CA THR A 5 3.71 -42.65 7.69
C THR A 5 2.86 -42.68 6.41
N SER A 6 2.08 -41.62 6.21
CA SER A 6 1.69 -41.05 4.91
C SER A 6 1.10 -39.67 5.27
N ASP A 7 1.89 -38.62 5.46
CA ASP A 7 2.68 -37.87 4.47
C ASP A 7 1.96 -37.76 3.11
N GLY A 8 1.37 -36.58 2.87
CA GLY A 8 0.82 -36.16 1.59
C GLY A 8 -0.35 -35.18 1.75
N ASP A 9 -0.10 -33.90 1.43
CA ASP A 9 -1.11 -32.90 1.01
C ASP A 9 -2.02 -32.25 2.06
N GLY A 10 -1.48 -31.94 3.25
CA GLY A 10 -2.21 -31.12 4.25
C GLY A 10 -1.71 -29.69 4.45
N GLN A 11 -0.47 -29.38 4.08
CA GLN A 11 0.20 -28.13 4.50
C GLN A 11 0.41 -27.10 3.38
N ASP A 12 0.37 -27.49 2.11
CA ASP A 12 0.62 -26.55 0.98
C ASP A 12 -0.56 -25.60 0.66
N TYR A 13 -1.71 -25.77 1.31
CA TYR A 13 -2.91 -24.96 1.04
C TYR A 13 -3.09 -23.76 1.98
N LEU A 14 -2.38 -23.73 3.12
CA LEU A 14 -2.50 -22.66 4.12
C LEU A 14 -1.47 -21.53 3.93
N ASP A 15 -0.43 -21.74 3.13
CA ASP A 15 0.67 -20.78 2.90
C ASP A 15 0.47 -19.84 1.70
N ARG A 16 -0.75 -19.74 1.14
CA ARG A 16 -1.03 -18.87 -0.03
C ARG A 16 -1.78 -17.58 0.26
N HIS A 17 -2.04 -17.25 1.52
CA HIS A 17 -2.73 -16.01 1.90
C HIS A 17 -1.89 -15.24 2.91
N PHE A 18 -0.78 -14.66 2.45
CA PHE A 18 0.02 -13.74 3.26
C PHE A 18 -0.62 -12.36 3.24
N VAL A 19 -1.53 -12.11 4.19
CA VAL A 19 -1.94 -10.74 4.49
C VAL A 19 -1.08 -10.21 5.63
N HIS A 20 0.03 -9.57 5.28
CA HIS A 20 0.82 -8.80 6.24
C HIS A 20 0.17 -7.42 6.45
N GLN A 21 -0.95 -7.37 7.18
CA GLN A 21 -1.53 -6.10 7.62
C GLN A 21 -0.59 -5.50 8.66
N VAL A 22 0.14 -4.47 8.27
CA VAL A 22 0.95 -3.70 9.22
C VAL A 22 0.49 -2.26 9.17
N PHE A 23 -0.12 -1.82 10.27
CA PHE A 23 -0.39 -0.43 10.55
C PHE A 23 0.89 0.17 11.07
N LEU A 24 1.56 0.97 10.25
CA LEU A 24 2.83 1.59 10.61
C LEU A 24 2.71 3.10 10.56
N LYS A 25 3.28 3.74 11.56
CA LYS A 25 3.61 5.15 11.45
C LYS A 25 4.95 5.28 10.74
N PRO A 26 5.16 6.33 9.93
CA PRO A 26 6.48 6.61 9.38
C PRO A 26 7.57 6.58 10.46
N GLY A 27 8.62 5.79 10.23
CA GLY A 27 9.74 5.60 11.16
C GLY A 27 9.61 4.41 12.12
N GLU A 28 8.52 3.64 12.09
CA GLU A 28 8.41 2.38 12.85
C GLU A 28 9.10 1.21 12.13
N ASP A 29 9.96 0.47 12.83
CA ASP A 29 10.69 -0.67 12.27
C ASP A 29 9.85 -1.96 12.29
N HIS A 30 9.76 -2.64 11.15
CA HIS A 30 9.06 -3.91 11.00
C HIS A 30 9.95 -4.99 10.35
N ALA A 31 9.86 -6.23 10.82
CA ALA A 31 10.71 -7.35 10.39
C ALA A 31 10.27 -8.04 9.08
N SER A 32 9.55 -7.35 8.19
CA SER A 32 9.17 -7.90 6.87
C SER A 32 10.24 -7.56 5.83
N PRO A 33 10.78 -8.53 5.08
CA PRO A 33 11.71 -8.25 3.99
C PRO A 33 11.10 -7.33 2.93
N VAL A 34 9.82 -7.52 2.58
CA VAL A 34 9.10 -6.67 1.62
C VAL A 34 9.01 -5.24 2.14
N TRP A 35 8.71 -5.06 3.43
CA TRP A 35 8.70 -3.74 4.06
C TRP A 35 10.06 -3.07 3.94
N ASN A 36 11.12 -3.70 4.44
CA ASN A 36 12.43 -3.07 4.54
C ASN A 36 13.06 -2.76 3.17
N THR A 37 12.80 -3.60 2.17
CA THR A 37 13.38 -3.43 0.83
C THR A 37 12.60 -2.44 -0.02
N TYR A 38 11.25 -2.53 -0.02
CA TYR A 38 10.43 -1.82 -1.02
C TYR A 38 9.56 -0.70 -0.44
N ILE A 39 9.05 -0.87 0.78
CA ILE A 39 8.06 0.06 1.34
C ILE A 39 8.71 1.13 2.21
N LYS A 40 9.65 0.73 3.07
CA LYS A 40 10.35 1.61 3.99
C LYS A 40 11.00 2.82 3.28
N PRO A 41 11.68 2.67 2.13
CA PRO A 41 12.22 3.82 1.39
C PRO A 41 11.15 4.83 0.93
N LEU A 42 9.93 4.38 0.67
CA LEU A 42 8.80 5.25 0.29
C LEU A 42 8.19 5.96 1.52
N VAL A 43 8.41 5.45 2.73
CA VAL A 43 7.78 5.92 3.95
C VAL A 43 8.73 6.77 4.81
N ASP A 44 10.02 6.44 4.83
CA ASP A 44 11.04 7.14 5.61
C ASP A 44 11.10 8.66 5.38
N PRO A 45 10.88 9.20 4.16
CA PRO A 45 10.80 10.65 3.94
C PRO A 45 9.75 11.37 4.80
N PHE A 46 8.70 10.67 5.24
CA PHE A 46 7.66 11.21 6.10
C PHE A 46 7.98 11.11 7.59
N ALA A 47 9.00 10.33 7.98
CA ALA A 47 9.39 10.11 9.38
C ALA A 47 10.21 11.28 9.96
N ASP A 48 11.05 11.89 9.12
CA ASP A 48 12.03 12.91 9.57
C ASP A 48 11.42 14.33 9.70
N GLY A 49 10.15 14.50 9.35
CA GLY A 49 9.45 15.78 9.43
C GLY A 49 8.69 15.97 10.73
N ARG A 50 8.99 17.04 11.48
CA ARG A 50 7.99 17.69 12.37
C ARG A 50 6.92 18.43 11.54
N ILE A 51 6.46 17.83 10.45
CA ILE A 51 5.56 18.49 9.52
C ILE A 51 4.16 17.96 9.79
N ASP A 52 3.40 18.78 10.52
CA ASP A 52 1.96 18.63 10.63
C ASP A 52 1.34 19.14 9.32
N PHE A 53 1.33 18.27 8.31
CA PHE A 53 0.84 18.57 6.99
C PHE A 53 -0.63 19.01 7.04
N ARG A 54 -0.95 20.06 6.29
CA ARG A 54 -2.33 20.54 6.10
C ARG A 54 -2.70 20.39 4.64
N PHE A 55 -3.90 19.86 4.42
CA PHE A 55 -4.52 19.68 3.11
C PHE A 55 -6.03 19.93 3.23
N GLY A 56 -6.63 20.46 2.18
CA GLY A 56 -8.07 20.73 2.07
C GLY A 56 -8.87 19.52 1.59
N ASP A 57 -8.27 18.71 0.72
CA ASP A 57 -8.88 17.56 0.04
C ASP A 57 -7.83 16.46 -0.30
N GLU A 58 -8.26 15.45 -1.06
CA GLU A 58 -7.40 14.34 -1.48
C GLU A 58 -6.37 14.76 -2.54
N ASP A 59 -6.71 15.65 -3.46
CA ASP A 59 -5.81 16.12 -4.50
C ASP A 59 -4.60 16.84 -3.87
N GLU A 60 -4.85 17.74 -2.91
CA GLU A 60 -3.78 18.41 -2.15
C GLU A 60 -2.94 17.41 -1.34
N PHE A 61 -3.55 16.35 -0.79
CA PHE A 61 -2.82 15.33 -0.05
C PHE A 61 -1.94 14.46 -0.98
N HIS A 62 -2.44 14.14 -2.17
CA HIS A 62 -1.71 13.44 -3.22
C HIS A 62 -0.53 14.26 -3.74
N GLU A 63 -0.72 15.56 -4.02
CA GLU A 63 0.36 16.48 -4.41
C GLU A 63 1.45 16.59 -3.33
N LEU A 64 1.06 16.57 -2.06
CA LEU A 64 1.97 16.62 -0.93
C LEU A 64 2.85 15.37 -0.85
N ILE A 65 2.27 14.19 -1.03
CA ILE A 65 3.03 12.93 -1.08
C ILE A 65 4.06 12.97 -2.21
N TRP A 66 3.63 13.37 -3.41
CA TRP A 66 4.53 13.52 -4.55
C TRP A 66 5.68 14.48 -4.25
N ARG A 67 5.36 15.64 -3.66
CA ARG A 67 6.37 16.63 -3.29
C ARG A 67 7.38 16.08 -2.29
N VAL A 68 6.94 15.38 -1.25
CA VAL A 68 7.84 14.79 -0.25
C VAL A 68 8.79 13.78 -0.89
N TRP A 69 8.28 12.93 -1.78
CA TRP A 69 9.12 11.98 -2.51
C TRP A 69 10.14 12.66 -3.42
N SER A 70 9.73 13.69 -4.17
CA SER A 70 10.63 14.43 -5.04
C SER A 70 11.69 15.21 -4.24
N ASP A 71 11.29 15.87 -3.13
CA ASP A 71 12.22 16.62 -2.26
C ASP A 71 13.23 15.68 -1.58
N ALA A 72 12.84 14.44 -1.26
CA ALA A 72 13.72 13.41 -0.69
C ALA A 72 14.53 12.65 -1.76
N GLY A 73 14.23 12.85 -3.04
CA GLY A 73 14.91 12.19 -4.15
C GLY A 73 14.57 10.71 -4.32
N VAL A 74 13.39 10.27 -3.87
CA VAL A 74 12.90 8.89 -4.04
C VAL A 74 12.83 8.51 -5.52
N ASP A 75 12.44 9.46 -6.37
CA ASP A 75 12.37 9.32 -7.83
C ASP A 75 13.75 9.11 -8.51
N ASN A 76 14.86 9.23 -7.77
CA ASN A 76 16.18 8.83 -8.28
C ASN A 76 16.45 7.33 -8.15
N ASP A 77 15.79 6.66 -7.21
CA ASP A 77 16.03 5.25 -6.85
C ASP A 77 14.94 4.32 -7.40
N VAL A 78 13.78 4.86 -7.78
CA VAL A 78 12.65 4.11 -8.35
C VAL A 78 12.02 4.88 -9.51
N THR A 79 11.37 4.17 -10.42
CA THR A 79 10.49 4.81 -11.42
C THR A 79 9.09 4.96 -10.83
N ILE A 80 8.51 6.15 -10.93
CA ILE A 80 7.18 6.48 -10.42
C ILE A 80 6.26 6.85 -11.60
N GLU A 81 5.18 6.09 -11.79
CA GLU A 81 4.11 6.42 -12.72
C GLU A 81 2.89 6.94 -11.95
N HIS A 82 2.38 8.11 -12.35
CA HIS A 82 1.22 8.76 -11.76
C HIS A 82 -0.07 8.39 -12.48
N GLU A 83 -1.16 8.29 -11.71
CA GLU A 83 -2.52 8.11 -12.20
C GLU A 83 -2.57 7.04 -13.31
N ASN A 84 -1.90 5.91 -13.06
CA ASN A 84 -1.63 4.88 -14.06
C ASN A 84 -2.89 4.03 -14.28
N GLU A 85 -3.31 3.88 -15.53
CA GLU A 85 -4.43 3.01 -15.87
C GLU A 85 -3.96 1.54 -15.86
N LEU A 86 -4.55 0.74 -14.99
CA LEU A 86 -4.33 -0.70 -14.97
C LEU A 86 -5.10 -1.33 -16.13
N SER A 87 -4.34 -1.78 -17.12
CA SER A 87 -4.83 -2.18 -18.44
C SER A 87 -5.13 -3.67 -18.53
N VAL A 88 -4.70 -4.45 -17.53
CA VAL A 88 -4.84 -5.91 -17.44
C VAL A 88 -5.70 -6.28 -16.23
N GLY A 89 -6.44 -7.39 -16.31
CA GLY A 89 -7.25 -7.92 -15.20
C GLY A 89 -8.65 -8.37 -15.61
N THR A 90 -9.51 -8.62 -14.61
CA THR A 90 -10.93 -8.91 -14.82
C THR A 90 -11.63 -7.69 -15.44
N SER A 91 -12.82 -7.88 -16.03
CA SER A 91 -13.61 -6.78 -16.59
C SER A 91 -13.97 -5.68 -15.58
N ALA A 92 -13.90 -5.97 -14.28
CA ALA A 92 -14.12 -5.00 -13.20
C ALA A 92 -12.84 -4.27 -12.78
N ALA A 93 -11.65 -4.84 -13.05
CA ALA A 93 -10.36 -4.26 -12.70
C ALA A 93 -9.74 -3.46 -13.85
N ARG A 94 -10.01 -3.86 -15.11
CA ARG A 94 -9.51 -3.19 -16.32
C ARG A 94 -10.06 -1.75 -16.43
N GLY A 95 -9.15 -0.79 -16.55
CA GLY A 95 -9.47 0.64 -16.62
C GLY A 95 -9.55 1.32 -15.25
N SER A 96 -9.21 0.60 -14.16
CA SER A 96 -9.03 1.22 -12.85
C SER A 96 -7.73 2.02 -12.85
N ARG A 97 -7.72 3.17 -12.18
CA ARG A 97 -6.60 4.10 -12.16
C ARG A 97 -5.99 4.12 -10.76
N ILE A 98 -4.76 3.67 -10.64
CA ILE A 98 -4.02 3.69 -9.38
C ILE A 98 -3.29 5.03 -9.23
N ASP A 99 -3.25 5.57 -8.01
CA ASP A 99 -2.64 6.88 -7.76
C ASP A 99 -1.16 6.88 -8.14
N PHE A 100 -0.41 5.89 -7.66
CA PHE A 100 0.97 5.67 -8.10
C PHE A 100 1.30 4.21 -8.34
N ARG A 101 2.17 3.99 -9.31
CA ARG A 101 2.84 2.71 -9.53
C ARG A 101 4.35 2.91 -9.47
N ILE A 102 4.98 2.25 -8.51
CA ILE A 102 6.41 2.34 -8.24
C ILE A 102 7.10 1.10 -8.77
N PHE A 103 8.15 1.29 -9.56
CA PHE A 103 8.96 0.21 -10.13
C PHE A 103 10.37 0.27 -9.56
N HIS A 104 10.77 -0.81 -8.89
CA HIS A 104 12.14 -1.02 -8.44
C HIS A 104 12.98 -1.73 -9.53
N ASP A 105 14.30 -1.60 -9.44
CA ASP A 105 15.26 -2.17 -10.40
C ASP A 105 15.16 -3.68 -10.58
N ASP A 106 14.75 -4.40 -9.53
CA ASP A 106 14.53 -5.85 -9.54
C ASP A 106 13.16 -6.27 -10.10
N LEU A 107 12.44 -5.32 -10.70
CA LEU A 107 11.11 -5.45 -11.27
C LEU A 107 9.98 -5.61 -10.25
N HIS A 108 10.25 -5.44 -8.95
CA HIS A 108 9.19 -5.40 -7.94
C HIS A 108 8.32 -4.16 -8.12
N ARG A 109 6.99 -4.33 -8.16
CA ARG A 109 6.03 -3.25 -8.42
C ARG A 109 5.18 -2.99 -7.18
N VAL A 110 5.27 -1.77 -6.64
CA VAL A 110 4.40 -1.32 -5.54
C VAL A 110 3.27 -0.50 -6.12
N GLY A 111 2.03 -0.94 -5.88
CA GLY A 111 0.84 -0.13 -6.12
C GLY A 111 0.55 0.73 -4.90
N VAL A 112 0.46 2.04 -5.07
CA VAL A 112 0.16 2.97 -3.97
C VAL A 112 -1.20 3.61 -4.20
N GLU A 113 -2.04 3.55 -3.17
CA GLU A 113 -3.30 4.31 -3.10
C GLU A 113 -3.20 5.32 -1.94
N VAL A 114 -3.71 6.52 -2.16
CA VAL A 114 -3.73 7.63 -1.21
C VAL A 114 -5.16 7.90 -0.78
N LYS A 115 -5.39 8.01 0.53
CA LYS A 115 -6.71 8.35 1.08
C LYS A 115 -6.62 9.40 2.19
N ALA A 116 -7.21 10.56 1.93
CA ALA A 116 -7.34 11.64 2.92
C ALA A 116 -8.49 11.37 3.91
N ALA A 117 -8.39 11.94 5.11
CA ALA A 117 -9.34 11.69 6.20
C ALA A 117 -10.78 12.16 5.91
N GLY A 118 -11.76 11.32 6.24
CA GLY A 118 -13.18 11.65 6.28
C GLY A 118 -13.87 11.79 4.92
N LEU A 119 -13.32 11.18 3.87
CA LEU A 119 -13.86 11.23 2.51
C LEU A 119 -14.38 9.88 1.98
N TRP A 120 -14.16 8.78 2.70
CA TRP A 120 -14.27 7.44 2.12
C TRP A 120 -15.04 6.47 3.00
N ALA A 121 -15.88 5.65 2.39
CA ALA A 121 -16.35 4.43 3.01
C ALA A 121 -15.23 3.38 2.95
N SER A 122 -15.01 2.68 4.06
CA SER A 122 -14.00 1.61 4.15
C SER A 122 -14.22 0.52 3.11
N GLU A 123 -15.46 0.12 2.87
CA GLU A 123 -15.84 -0.89 1.88
C GLU A 123 -15.39 -0.52 0.46
N ASP A 124 -15.56 0.74 0.06
CA ASP A 124 -15.17 1.22 -1.29
C ASP A 124 -13.66 1.11 -1.51
N ILE A 125 -12.85 1.48 -0.51
CA ILE A 125 -11.39 1.37 -0.59
C ILE A 125 -10.96 -0.09 -0.61
N GLN A 126 -11.60 -0.95 0.19
CA GLN A 126 -11.30 -2.39 0.17
C GLN A 126 -11.54 -2.99 -1.22
N GLU A 127 -12.69 -2.70 -1.83
CA GLU A 127 -13.00 -3.16 -3.19
C GLU A 127 -12.02 -2.60 -4.23
N GLN A 128 -11.56 -1.35 -4.06
CA GLN A 128 -10.55 -0.74 -4.92
C GLN A 128 -9.20 -1.45 -4.82
N LEU A 129 -8.68 -1.67 -3.60
CA LEU A 129 -7.40 -2.36 -3.40
C LEU A 129 -7.43 -3.81 -3.88
N VAL A 130 -8.56 -4.53 -3.67
CA VAL A 130 -8.72 -5.89 -4.21
C VAL A 130 -8.68 -5.88 -5.73
N ARG A 131 -9.39 -4.96 -6.39
CA ARG A 131 -9.35 -4.83 -7.85
C ARG A 131 -7.94 -4.64 -8.37
N TYR A 132 -7.14 -3.77 -7.74
CA TYR A 132 -5.75 -3.56 -8.15
C TYR A 132 -4.91 -4.83 -7.97
N ALA A 133 -5.02 -5.50 -6.82
CA ALA A 133 -4.29 -6.74 -6.54
C ALA A 133 -4.64 -7.87 -7.53
N GLU A 134 -5.88 -7.91 -8.05
CA GLU A 134 -6.32 -8.91 -9.02
C GLU A 134 -5.78 -8.70 -10.44
N THR A 135 -5.22 -7.53 -10.76
CA THR A 135 -4.68 -7.24 -12.10
C THR A 135 -3.40 -8.02 -12.42
N GLY A 136 -2.63 -8.41 -11.40
CA GLY A 136 -1.27 -8.95 -11.56
C GLY A 136 -0.23 -7.90 -11.99
N GLU A 137 -0.63 -6.62 -12.02
CA GLU A 137 0.22 -5.50 -12.39
C GLU A 137 1.01 -4.92 -11.22
N VAL A 138 0.69 -5.34 -10.00
CA VAL A 138 1.34 -4.95 -8.75
C VAL A 138 1.74 -6.21 -7.98
N ASP A 139 2.88 -6.15 -7.30
CA ASP A 139 3.42 -7.25 -6.47
C ASP A 139 3.20 -6.99 -4.97
N THR A 140 2.91 -5.73 -4.60
CA THR A 140 2.62 -5.29 -3.24
C THR A 140 1.73 -4.06 -3.27
N MET A 141 0.80 -3.94 -2.33
CA MET A 141 -0.03 -2.76 -2.13
C MET A 141 0.45 -1.94 -0.93
N LEU A 142 0.43 -0.62 -1.09
CA LEU A 142 0.66 0.36 -0.04
C LEU A 142 -0.53 1.33 -0.01
N LEU A 143 -1.20 1.42 1.14
CA LEU A 143 -2.16 2.48 1.42
C LEU A 143 -1.48 3.56 2.26
N LEU A 144 -1.35 4.77 1.71
CA LEU A 144 -0.94 5.95 2.46
C LEU A 144 -2.19 6.72 2.87
N THR A 145 -2.41 6.87 4.17
CA THR A 145 -3.61 7.54 4.66
C THR A 145 -3.32 8.48 5.80
N SER A 146 -4.10 9.57 5.88
CA SER A 146 -4.17 10.42 7.07
C SER A 146 -5.34 10.05 7.99
N ASP A 147 -6.16 9.07 7.60
CA ASP A 147 -7.37 8.69 8.31
C ASP A 147 -7.06 7.60 9.35
N PRO A 148 -7.17 7.88 10.66
CA PRO A 148 -6.92 6.86 11.67
C PRO A 148 -7.94 5.73 11.62
N ASP A 149 -9.17 5.97 11.14
CA ASP A 149 -10.20 4.93 11.08
C ASP A 149 -9.81 3.85 10.06
N MET A 150 -9.15 4.23 8.95
CA MET A 150 -8.60 3.29 7.96
C MET A 150 -7.51 2.39 8.56
N ALA A 151 -6.83 2.86 9.61
CA ALA A 151 -5.84 2.07 10.34
C ALA A 151 -6.47 1.08 11.34
N GLU A 152 -7.79 1.09 11.52
CA GLU A 152 -8.48 0.27 12.52
C GLU A 152 -9.55 -0.67 11.92
N ILE A 153 -9.83 -0.60 10.62
CA ILE A 153 -10.80 -1.47 9.96
C ILE A 153 -10.29 -2.89 9.70
N ASP A 154 -11.23 -3.85 9.66
CA ASP A 154 -10.96 -5.22 9.22
C ASP A 154 -10.73 -5.24 7.70
N TRP A 155 -9.48 -5.37 7.29
CA TRP A 155 -9.12 -5.43 5.86
C TRP A 155 -9.36 -6.81 5.23
N PRO A 156 -9.58 -6.88 3.90
CA PRO A 156 -9.86 -8.13 3.20
C PRO A 156 -8.75 -9.15 3.44
N ARG A 157 -9.14 -10.36 3.85
CA ARG A 157 -8.20 -11.46 4.10
C ARG A 157 -7.71 -12.17 2.83
N TYR A 158 -8.24 -11.77 1.67
CA TYR A 158 -8.09 -12.48 0.39
C TYR A 158 -7.35 -11.65 -0.67
N LEU A 159 -6.49 -10.71 -0.24
CA LEU A 159 -5.58 -10.03 -1.16
C LEU A 159 -4.48 -11.02 -1.61
N ASN A 160 -4.29 -11.11 -2.92
CA ASN A 160 -3.27 -11.98 -3.53
C ASN A 160 -1.84 -11.42 -3.42
N VAL A 161 -1.69 -10.21 -2.88
CA VAL A 161 -0.42 -9.52 -2.67
C VAL A 161 -0.37 -8.94 -1.25
N PRO A 162 0.82 -8.75 -0.66
CA PRO A 162 0.93 -8.09 0.65
C PRO A 162 0.34 -6.67 0.62
N LEU A 163 -0.33 -6.27 1.71
CA LEU A 163 -0.89 -4.91 1.88
C LEU A 163 -0.29 -4.24 3.11
N PHE A 164 0.40 -3.13 2.92
CA PHE A 164 0.91 -2.28 3.98
C PHE A 164 0.05 -1.02 4.10
N ILE A 165 -0.22 -0.59 5.33
CA ILE A 165 -1.08 0.56 5.60
C ILE A 165 -0.31 1.51 6.50
N VAL A 166 -0.05 2.71 6.00
CA VAL A 166 0.79 3.67 6.68
C VAL A 166 -0.02 4.91 7.00
N LEU A 167 -0.08 5.22 8.30
CA LEU A 167 -0.74 6.42 8.81
C LEU A 167 0.25 7.59 8.76
N LEU A 168 0.07 8.48 7.78
CA LEU A 168 0.83 9.71 7.67
C LEU A 168 0.28 10.78 8.62
N SER A 169 1.17 11.51 9.26
CA SER A 169 0.79 12.63 10.11
C SER A 169 0.30 13.79 9.25
N GLY A 170 -0.96 14.16 9.37
CA GLY A 170 -1.53 15.32 8.70
C GLY A 170 -2.95 15.55 9.18
N ARG A 171 -3.43 16.78 9.01
CA ARG A 171 -4.80 17.17 9.38
C ARG A 171 -5.48 17.90 8.25
N ARG A 172 -6.72 17.52 8.01
CA ARG A 172 -7.60 18.30 7.16
C ARG A 172 -7.91 19.65 7.82
N GLY A 173 -7.74 20.74 7.08
CA GLY A 173 -7.99 22.08 7.62
C GLY A 173 -7.78 23.17 6.58
N LEU A 174 -8.31 24.37 6.83
CA LEU A 174 -8.08 25.53 5.97
C LEU A 174 -6.57 25.84 5.95
N VAL A 175 -6.01 25.91 4.75
CA VAL A 175 -4.67 26.46 4.47
C VAL A 175 -4.65 27.94 4.81
#